data_AF-A0A9D5Q7N2-F1
#
_entry.id   AF-A0A9D5Q7N2-F1
#
_cell.length_a   1.000
_cell.length_b   1.000
_cell.length_c   1.000
_cell.angle_alpha   90.00
_cell.angle_beta   90.00
_cell.angle_gamma   90.00
#
_symmetry.space_group_name_H-M   'P 1'
#
loop_
_entity.id
_entity.type
_entity.pdbx_description
1 polymer ?
#
loop_
_entity_poly.entity_id
_entity_poly.type
_entity_poly.pdbx_seq_one_letter_code
_entity_poly.pdbx_strand_id
1 'polypeptide(L)' 'MIRRRTWSSFVQVFIMAVLLGGMGSSFAGAEDDIFETLQVALFPEPVEAPPFSLPSVEGGEVSLSDYHGSVVFLNFWTTW' A
#
# COMPACT_ATOMS: atom_id res chain seq x y z
N MET A 1 -2.25 -62.00 -14.34
CA MET A 1 -1.94 -60.91 -15.28
C MET A 1 -2.33 -59.59 -14.64
N ILE A 2 -1.36 -58.83 -14.13
CA ILE A 2 -1.58 -57.56 -13.43
C ILE A 2 -0.96 -56.44 -14.26
N ARG A 3 -1.55 -55.23 -14.18
CA ARG A 3 -0.91 -53.92 -14.40
C ARG A 3 -1.00 -53.29 -15.81
N ARG A 4 -2.10 -52.56 -16.08
CA ARG A 4 -2.12 -51.47 -17.09
C ARG A 4 -3.02 -50.25 -16.75
N ARG A 5 -3.80 -50.26 -15.65
CA ARG A 5 -4.90 -49.31 -15.43
C ARG A 5 -4.82 -48.52 -14.11
N THR A 6 -3.64 -48.03 -13.76
CA THR A 6 -3.48 -47.08 -12.64
C THR A 6 -2.68 -45.85 -13.05
N TRP A 7 -1.84 -45.95 -14.09
CA TRP A 7 -0.98 -44.86 -14.55
C TRP A 7 -1.76 -43.63 -15.02
N SER A 8 -2.87 -43.80 -15.76
CA SER A 8 -3.67 -42.65 -16.25
C SER A 8 -4.36 -41.87 -15.13
N SER A 9 -4.77 -42.55 -14.05
CA SER A 9 -5.43 -41.89 -12.91
C SER A 9 -4.45 -41.03 -12.11
N PHE A 10 -3.19 -41.48 -11.97
CA PHE A 10 -2.15 -40.68 -11.33
C PHE A 10 -1.80 -39.41 -12.11
N VAL A 11 -1.74 -39.50 -13.44
CA VAL A 11 -1.48 -38.33 -14.30
C VAL A 11 -2.64 -37.34 -14.26
N GLN A 12 -3.89 -37.82 -14.26
CA GLN A 12 -5.07 -36.95 -14.15
C GLN A 12 -5.18 -36.24 -12.80
N VAL A 13 -4.90 -36.92 -11.69
CA VAL A 13 -4.89 -36.30 -10.36
C VAL A 13 -3.78 -35.25 -10.26
N PHE A 14 -2.62 -35.50 -10.86
CA PHE A 14 -1.52 -34.53 -10.92
C PHE A 14 -1.89 -33.28 -11.73
N ILE A 15 -2.50 -33.44 -12.91
CA ILE A 15 -2.99 -32.31 -13.72
C ILE A 15 -4.09 -31.54 -12.99
N MET A 16 -5.01 -32.23 -12.31
CA MET A 16 -6.09 -31.59 -11.55
C MET A 16 -5.57 -30.83 -10.33
N ALA A 17 -4.52 -31.34 -9.67
CA ALA A 17 -3.83 -30.63 -8.58
C ALA A 17 -3.09 -29.38 -9.08
N VAL A 18 -2.50 -29.43 -10.27
CA VAL A 18 -1.86 -28.26 -10.90
C VAL A 18 -2.89 -27.22 -11.34
N LEU A 19 -4.04 -27.64 -11.88
CA LEU A 19 -5.12 -26.74 -12.29
C LEU A 19 -5.87 -26.11 -11.11
N LEU A 20 -6.06 -26.85 -10.01
CA LEU A 20 -6.62 -26.31 -8.76
C LEU A 20 -5.61 -25.46 -7.99
N GLY A 21 -4.32 -25.81 -8.03
CA GLY A 21 -3.24 -25.03 -7.41
C GLY A 21 -2.90 -23.75 -8.17
N GLY A 22 -3.12 -23.70 -9.48
CA GLY A 22 -2.86 -22.54 -10.33
C GLY A 22 -3.86 -21.38 -10.17
N MET A 23 -4.99 -21.61 -9.50
CA MET A 23 -6.03 -20.58 -9.32
C MET A 23 -5.92 -19.80 -7.98
N GLY A 24 -4.94 -20.15 -7.13
CA GLY A 24 -4.72 -19.49 -5.84
C GLY A 24 -3.85 -18.24 -5.90
N SER A 25 -3.22 -17.96 -7.05
CA SER A 25 -2.18 -16.92 -7.17
C SER A 25 -2.72 -15.51 -7.45
N SER A 26 -4.03 -15.36 -7.71
CA SER A 26 -4.61 -14.06 -8.10
C SER A 26 -5.11 -13.21 -6.92
N PHE A 27 -4.84 -13.61 -5.67
CA PHE A 27 -5.16 -12.82 -4.47
C PHE A 27 -3.93 -12.40 -3.67
N ALA A 28 -2.76 -12.28 -4.31
CA ALA A 28 -1.64 -11.54 -3.74
C ALA A 28 -1.86 -10.06 -4.10
N GLY A 29 -2.41 -9.31 -3.14
CA GLY A 29 -2.79 -7.91 -3.29
C GLY A 29 -1.67 -7.08 -3.89
N ALA A 30 -1.92 -6.55 -5.09
CA ALA A 30 -1.36 -5.27 -5.49
C ALA A 30 -2.18 -4.20 -4.75
N GLU A 31 -1.89 -4.02 -3.47
CA GLU A 31 -2.14 -2.71 -2.85
C GLU A 31 -1.07 -1.81 -3.45
N ASP A 32 -1.41 -1.14 -4.56
CA ASP A 32 -0.54 -0.11 -5.14
C ASP A 32 -0.14 0.84 -4.01
N ASP A 33 1.17 1.01 -3.81
CA ASP A 33 1.69 1.84 -2.72
C ASP A 33 1.19 3.28 -2.95
N ILE A 34 0.25 3.70 -2.10
CA ILE A 34 -0.39 5.02 -2.21
C ILE A 34 0.65 6.14 -2.12
N PHE A 35 1.78 5.92 -1.45
CA PHE A 35 2.85 6.90 -1.35
C PHE A 35 3.63 7.02 -2.66
N GLU A 36 3.83 5.90 -3.37
CA GLU A 36 4.40 5.91 -4.73
C GLU A 36 3.47 6.63 -5.71
N THR A 37 2.17 6.37 -5.63
CA THR A 37 1.15 7.02 -6.47
C THR A 37 1.08 8.53 -6.21
N LEU A 38 1.19 8.95 -4.94
CA LEU A 38 1.19 10.35 -4.55
C LEU A 38 2.56 11.03 -4.71
N GLN A 39 3.59 10.30 -5.16
CA GLN A 39 4.97 10.77 -5.28
C GLN A 39 5.50 11.38 -3.96
N VAL A 40 5.08 10.81 -2.83
CA VAL A 40 5.48 11.28 -1.50
C VAL A 40 6.83 10.68 -1.15
N ALA A 41 7.82 11.54 -0.89
CA ALA A 41 9.10 11.10 -0.36
C ALA A 41 8.94 10.68 1.11
N LEU A 42 9.04 9.38 1.37
CA LEU A 42 9.09 8.86 2.74
C LEU A 42 10.49 9.06 3.31
N PHE A 43 10.58 9.65 4.50
CA PHE A 43 11.84 9.71 5.22
C PHE A 43 12.16 8.33 5.81
N PRO A 44 13.41 7.83 5.67
CA PRO A 44 13.80 6.53 6.20
C PRO A 44 13.75 6.49 7.73
N GLU A 45 13.92 7.63 8.38
CA GLU A 45 13.71 7.82 9.83
C GLU A 45 12.76 8.98 10.08
N PRO A 46 11.97 8.96 11.17
CA PRO A 46 11.13 10.10 11.54
C PRO A 46 11.96 11.36 11.73
N VAL A 47 11.66 12.40 10.94
CA VAL A 47 12.25 13.73 11.08
C VAL A 47 11.23 14.65 11.70
N GLU A 48 11.66 15.46 12.68
CA GLU A 48 10.80 16.48 13.27
C GLU A 48 10.48 17.56 12.23
N ALA A 49 9.19 17.88 12.07
CA ALA A 49 8.76 18.93 11.17
C ALA A 49 9.25 20.30 11.68
N PRO A 50 9.85 21.17 10.83
CA PRO A 50 10.29 22.48 11.25
C PRO A 50 9.14 23.31 11.84
N PRO A 51 9.32 23.95 13.01
CA PRO A 51 8.27 24.76 13.59
C PRO A 51 8.04 26.01 12.72
N PHE A 52 6.77 26.38 12.55
CA PHE A 52 6.38 27.65 11.96
C PHE A 52 5.11 28.17 12.62
N SER A 53 4.96 29.49 12.55
CA SER A 53 3.76 30.23 12.96
C SER A 53 3.43 31.22 11.86
N LEU A 54 2.18 31.21 11.39
CA LEU A 54 1.72 32.03 10.27
C LEU A 54 0.41 32.74 10.63
N PRO A 55 0.16 33.92 10.03
CA PRO A 55 -1.17 34.53 10.11
C PRO A 55 -2.23 33.62 9.49
N SER A 56 -3.36 33.47 10.18
CA SER A 56 -4.52 32.75 9.63
C SER A 56 -5.35 33.66 8.72
N VAL A 57 -6.04 33.06 7.74
CA VAL A 57 -7.00 33.76 6.87
C VAL A 57 -8.21 34.30 7.65
N GLU A 58 -8.53 33.71 8.80
CA GLU A 58 -9.61 34.15 9.69
C GLU A 58 -9.14 35.24 10.68
N GLY A 59 -7.86 35.64 10.62
CA GLY A 59 -7.22 36.48 11.60
C GLY A 59 -6.59 35.69 12.76
N GLY A 60 -5.69 36.34 13.50
CA GLY A 60 -4.87 35.67 14.52
C GLY A 60 -3.68 34.91 13.93
N GLU A 61 -3.07 34.06 14.75
CA GLU A 61 -1.87 33.29 14.43
C GLU A 61 -2.17 31.79 14.60
N VAL A 62 -1.61 30.97 13.71
CA VAL A 62 -1.66 29.50 13.81
C VAL A 62 -0.24 28.96 13.80
N SER A 63 0.06 28.06 14.74
CA SER A 63 1.36 27.41 14.86
C SER A 63 1.25 25.91 14.56
N LEU A 64 2.31 25.32 13.99
CA LEU A 64 2.33 23.87 13.75
C LEU A 64 2.17 23.06 15.04
N SER A 65 2.68 23.58 16.17
CA SER A 65 2.57 22.97 17.49
C SER A 65 1.14 22.83 18.00
N ASP A 66 0.20 23.64 17.49
CA ASP A 66 -1.21 23.58 17.90
C ASP A 66 -1.86 22.25 17.49
N TYR A 67 -1.25 21.52 16.55
CA TYR A 67 -1.73 20.25 16.00
C TYR A 67 -0.97 19.01 16.51
N HIS A 68 -0.18 19.12 17.58
CA HIS A 68 0.51 17.95 18.14
C HIS A 68 -0.46 16.79 18.46
N GLY A 69 -0.06 15.57 18.11
CA GLY A 69 -0.89 14.37 18.26
C GLY A 69 -1.90 14.14 17.12
N SER A 70 -1.98 15.05 16.15
CA SER A 70 -2.79 14.91 14.95
C SER A 70 -1.94 14.59 13.72
N VAL A 71 -2.50 13.84 12.77
CA VAL A 71 -1.93 13.72 11.43
C VAL A 71 -2.28 14.99 10.66
N VAL A 72 -1.26 15.72 10.19
CA VAL A 72 -1.42 17.00 9.47
C VAL A 72 -0.99 16.83 8.03
N PHE A 73 -1.86 17.20 7.09
CA PHE A 73 -1.52 17.30 5.67
C PHE A 73 -1.25 18.76 5.31
N LEU A 74 0.00 19.08 4.97
CA LEU A 74 0.43 20.44 4.65
C LEU A 74 0.43 20.67 3.14
N ASN A 75 -0.40 21.60 2.68
CA ASN A 75 -0.53 21.93 1.27
C ASN A 75 -0.04 23.36 1.01
N PHE A 76 0.99 23.49 0.16
CA PHE A 76 1.49 24.79 -0.31
C PHE A 76 0.92 25.09 -1.69
N TRP A 77 0.25 26.22 -1.83
CA TRP A 77 -0.41 26.62 -3.07
C TRP A 77 -0.40 28.14 -3.22
N THR A 78 -0.82 28.60 -4.40
CA THR A 78 -0.86 30.00 -4.77
C THR A 78 -2.06 30.29 -5.68
N THR A 79 -2.53 31.53 -5.73
CA THR A 79 -3.76 31.92 -6.44
C THR A 79 -3.59 32.22 -7.94
N TRP A 80 -2.37 32.16 -8.46
CA TRP A 80 -2.03 32.58 -9.82
C TRP A 80 -2.15 31.44 -10.84
#